data_AF-A0A3D5E3U7-F1
#
_entry.id   AF-A0A3D5E3U7-F1
#
_cell.length_a   1.000
_cell.length_b   1.000
_cell.length_c   1.000
_cell.angle_alpha   90.00
_cell.angle_beta   90.00
_cell.angle_gamma   90.00
#
_symmetry.space_group_name_H-M   'P 1'
#
loop_
_entity.id
_entity.type
_entity.pdbx_description
1 polymer ?
#
loop_
_entity_poly.entity_id
_entity_poly.type
_entity_poly.pdbx_seq_one_letter_code
_entity_poly.pdbx_strand_id
1 'polypeptide(L)'
;MSKHTRALKQAERDYVKANKRLELLQTEYNKVQESFDNTNKNEELQIKLDSLNEQIEQAQLLRRKAKSKVAEAEMFVMRNKY
;
A
#
# COMPACT_ATOMS: atom_id res chain seq x y z
N MET A 1 -0.98 20.01 -20.05
CA MET A 1 -1.74 18.90 -19.40
C MET A 1 -3.10 19.41 -18.95
N SER A 2 -4.18 18.77 -19.41
CA SER A 2 -5.57 19.03 -18.97
C SER A 2 -5.77 18.69 -17.49
N LYS A 3 -6.75 19.31 -16.83
CA LYS A 3 -7.13 19.05 -15.42
C LYS A 3 -7.24 17.55 -15.13
N HIS A 4 -7.87 16.79 -16.02
CA HIS A 4 -8.08 15.35 -15.86
C HIS A 4 -6.79 14.53 -15.98
N THR A 5 -5.91 14.88 -16.92
CA THR A 5 -4.59 14.23 -17.04
C THR A 5 -3.69 14.50 -15.84
N ARG A 6 -3.84 15.66 -15.20
CA ARG A 6 -3.10 16.03 -13.99
C ARG A 6 -3.61 15.24 -12.78
N ALA A 7 -4.93 15.05 -12.68
CA ALA A 7 -5.57 14.22 -11.65
C ALA A 7 -5.17 12.74 -11.78
N LEU A 8 -5.11 12.20 -13.01
CA LEU A 8 -4.64 10.83 -13.26
C LEU A 8 -3.20 10.63 -12.76
N LYS A 9 -2.27 11.52 -13.15
CA LYS A 9 -0.88 11.43 -12.67
C LYS A 9 -0.75 11.51 -11.15
N GLN A 10 -1.62 12.27 -10.49
CA GLN A 10 -1.62 12.34 -9.04
C GLN A 10 -2.11 11.03 -8.42
N ALA A 11 -3.20 10.47 -8.93
CA ALA A 11 -3.72 9.18 -8.49
C ALA A 11 -2.69 8.04 -8.69
N GLU A 12 -1.99 8.01 -9.83
CA GLU A 12 -0.90 7.06 -10.10
C GLU A 12 0.22 7.17 -9.08
N ARG A 13 0.66 8.40 -8.76
CA ARG A 13 1.69 8.64 -7.74
C ARG A 13 1.24 8.19 -6.36
N ASP A 14 -0.01 8.44 -6.00
CA ASP A 14 -0.55 8.04 -4.70
C ASP A 14 -0.69 6.51 -4.60
N TYR A 15 -1.04 5.84 -5.70
CA TYR A 15 -1.02 4.38 -5.79
C TYR A 15 0.39 3.80 -5.63
N VAL A 16 1.38 4.37 -6.32
CA VAL A 16 2.79 3.94 -6.19
C VAL A 16 3.29 4.13 -4.75
N LYS A 17 2.97 5.26 -4.11
CA LYS A 17 3.30 5.49 -2.70
C LYS A 17 2.66 4.47 -1.77
N ALA A 18 1.38 4.16 -1.97
CA ALA A 18 0.67 3.15 -1.18
C ALA A 18 1.29 1.75 -1.37
N ASN A 19 1.70 1.41 -2.59
CA ASN A 19 2.36 0.14 -2.88
C ASN A 19 3.73 0.04 -2.21
N LYS A 20 4.56 1.09 -2.32
CA LYS A 20 5.87 1.14 -1.65
C LYS A 20 5.75 1.01 -0.13
N ARG A 21 4.74 1.65 0.47
CA ARG A 21 4.49 1.52 1.91
C ARG A 21 4.15 0.08 2.30
N LEU A 22 3.33 -0.59 1.50
CA LEU A 22 2.98 -1.99 1.73
C LEU A 22 4.20 -2.91 1.61
N GLU A 23 5.04 -2.71 0.60
CA GLU A 23 6.28 -3.48 0.42
C GLU A 23 7.22 -3.30 1.63
N LEU A 24 7.41 -2.07 2.11
CA LEU A 24 8.24 -1.81 3.29
C LEU A 24 7.72 -2.57 4.52
N LEU A 25 6.41 -2.49 4.79
CA LEU A 25 5.80 -3.21 5.92
C LEU A 25 5.94 -4.73 5.78
N GLN A 26 5.79 -5.28 4.58
CA GLN A 26 6.00 -6.72 4.34
C GLN A 26 7.47 -7.12 4.56
N THR A 27 8.43 -6.30 4.13
CA THR A 27 9.85 -6.58 4.39
C THR A 27 10.19 -6.51 5.87
N GLU A 28 9.60 -5.58 6.62
CA GLU A 28 9.76 -5.50 8.07
C GLU A 28 9.13 -6.69 8.77
N TYR A 29 7.92 -7.08 8.38
CA TYR A 29 7.26 -8.28 8.88
C TYR A 29 8.12 -9.52 8.69
N ASN A 30 8.66 -9.74 7.48
CA ASN A 30 9.49 -10.90 7.21
C ASN A 30 10.75 -10.92 8.08
N LYS A 31 11.42 -9.77 8.28
CA LYS A 31 12.59 -9.67 9.17
C LYS A 31 12.26 -9.98 10.63
N VAL A 32 11.12 -9.49 11.11
CA VAL A 32 10.67 -9.75 12.48
C VAL A 32 10.24 -11.20 12.64
N GLN A 33 9.59 -11.78 11.62
CA GLN A 33 9.19 -13.19 11.59
C GLN A 33 10.42 -14.10 11.61
N GLU A 34 11.42 -13.83 10.77
CA GLU A 34 12.70 -14.54 10.78
C GLU A 34 13.39 -14.44 12.15
N SER A 35 13.34 -13.27 12.79
CA SER A 35 13.90 -13.09 14.13
C SER A 35 13.12 -13.87 15.19
N PHE A 36 11.79 -13.91 15.07
CA PHE A 36 10.90 -14.66 15.96
C PHE A 36 11.07 -16.17 15.84
N ASP A 37 11.27 -16.69 14.62
CA ASP A 37 11.47 -18.11 14.37
C ASP A 37 12.87 -18.58 14.83
N ASN A 38 13.86 -17.69 14.81
CA ASN A 38 15.24 -17.98 15.24
C ASN A 38 15.47 -17.77 16.75
N THR A 39 14.58 -17.05 17.45
CA THR A 39 14.66 -16.85 18.91
C THR A 39 13.57 -17.68 19.60
N ASN A 40 13.74 -18.00 20.89
CA ASN A 40 12.70 -18.69 21.65
C ASN A 40 11.46 -17.79 21.79
N LYS A 41 10.57 -17.81 20.78
CA LYS A 41 9.23 -17.20 20.70
C LYS A 41 8.98 -16.10 21.74
N ASN A 42 9.68 -14.98 21.57
CA ASN A 42 9.57 -13.84 22.48
C ASN A 42 8.19 -13.18 22.32
N GLU A 43 7.46 -13.01 23.42
CA GLU A 43 6.15 -12.34 23.45
C GLU A 43 6.21 -10.92 22.86
N GLU A 44 7.31 -10.19 23.05
CA GLU A 44 7.50 -8.85 22.48
C GLU A 44 7.53 -8.87 20.94
N LEU A 45 8.15 -9.90 20.36
CA LEU A 45 8.21 -10.08 18.91
C LEU A 45 6.85 -10.50 18.36
N GLN A 46 6.08 -11.30 19.10
CA GLN A 46 4.71 -11.66 18.74
C GLN A 46 3.80 -10.42 18.67
N ILE A 47 3.81 -9.57 19.71
CA ILE A 47 3.04 -8.31 19.72
C ILE A 47 3.43 -7.42 18.54
N LYS A 48 4.72 -7.37 18.21
CA LYS A 48 5.23 -6.60 17.07
C LYS A 48 4.76 -7.16 15.73
N LEU A 49 4.71 -8.49 15.57
CA LEU A 49 4.18 -9.15 14.37
C LEU A 49 2.68 -8.87 14.21
N ASP A 50 1.91 -8.94 15.29
CA ASP A 50 0.47 -8.64 15.27
C ASP A 50 0.22 -7.18 14.87
N SER A 51 0.97 -6.24 15.44
CA SER A 51 0.90 -4.82 15.04
C SER A 51 1.28 -4.59 13.58
N LEU A 52 2.32 -5.27 13.08
CA LEU A 52 2.71 -5.18 11.67
C LEU A 52 1.64 -5.78 10.75
N ASN A 53 0.98 -6.87 11.14
CA ASN A 53 -0.13 -7.46 10.40
C ASN A 53 -1.29 -6.47 10.26
N GLU A 54 -1.72 -5.83 11.35
CA GLU A 54 -2.77 -4.79 11.29
C GLU A 54 -2.38 -3.64 10.35
N GLN A 55 -1.12 -3.18 10.42
CA GLN A 55 -0.62 -2.12 9.54
C GLN A 55 -0.58 -2.57 8.07
N ILE A 56 -0.24 -3.82 7.79
CA ILE A 56 -0.25 -4.41 6.44
C ILE A 56 -1.69 -4.46 5.91
N GLU A 57 -2.66 -4.89 6.71
CA GLU A 57 -4.08 -4.89 6.30
C GLU A 57 -4.58 -3.50 5.95
N GLN A 58 -4.28 -2.51 6.80
CA GLN A 58 -4.61 -1.11 6.53
C GLN A 58 -3.92 -0.60 5.25
N ALA A 59 -2.64 -0.93 5.05
CA ALA A 59 -1.90 -0.57 3.85
C ALA A 59 -2.50 -1.23 2.58
N GLN A 60 -2.96 -2.49 2.67
CA GLN A 60 -3.65 -3.17 1.59
C GLN A 60 -4.96 -2.46 1.23
N LEU A 61 -5.75 -2.06 2.23
CA LEU A 61 -6.99 -1.32 2.01
C LEU A 61 -6.73 0.03 1.33
N LEU A 62 -5.70 0.77 1.78
CA LEU A 62 -5.30 2.04 1.16
C LEU A 62 -4.83 1.83 -0.28
N ARG A 63 -4.04 0.78 -0.56
CA ARG A 63 -3.60 0.43 -1.91
C ARG A 63 -4.80 0.15 -2.82
N ARG A 64 -5.80 -0.61 -2.36
CA ARG A 64 -7.02 -0.90 -3.12
C ARG A 64 -7.79 0.38 -3.43
N LYS A 65 -8.01 1.24 -2.44
CA LYS A 65 -8.66 2.55 -2.64
C LYS A 65 -7.92 3.43 -3.65
N ALA A 66 -6.59 3.47 -3.56
CA ALA A 66 -5.77 4.22 -4.51
C ALA A 66 -5.86 3.65 -5.94
N LYS A 67 -5.89 2.31 -6.09
CA LYS A 67 -6.09 1.65 -7.39
C LYS A 67 -7.44 2.02 -8.01
N SER A 68 -8.52 2.02 -7.22
CA SER A 68 -9.84 2.45 -7.70
C SER A 68 -9.85 3.90 -8.17
N LYS A 69 -9.18 4.80 -7.44
CA LYS A 69 -9.04 6.21 -7.85
C LYS A 69 -8.28 6.40 -9.16
N VAL A 70 -7.28 5.56 -9.44
CA VAL A 70 -6.58 5.56 -10.74
C VAL A 70 -7.58 5.21 -11.85
N ALA A 71 -8.33 4.12 -11.69
CA ALA A 71 -9.31 3.69 -12.68
C ALA A 71 -10.41 4.75 -12.93
N GLU A 72 -10.92 5.39 -11.87
CA GLU A 72 -11.86 6.51 -12.00
C GLU A 72 -11.25 7.68 -12.78
N ALA A 73 -10.01 8.06 -12.47
CA ALA A 73 -9.32 9.15 -13.16
C ALA A 73 -9.06 8.83 -14.64
N GLU A 74 -8.73 7.58 -14.98
CA GLU A 74 -8.59 7.11 -16.35
C GLU A 74 -9.91 7.25 -17.12
N MET A 75 -11.03 6.84 -16.52
CA MET A 75 -12.36 7.00 -17.13
C MET A 75 -12.67 8.47 -17.46
N PHE A 76 -12.35 9.40 -16.55
CA PHE A 76 -12.53 10.83 -16.83
C PHE A 76 -11.62 11.35 -17.94
N VAL A 77 -10.37 10.86 -18.04
CA VAL A 77 -9.48 11.23 -19.14
C VAL A 77 -10.04 10.74 -20.48
N MET A 78 -10.50 9.48 -20.53
CA MET A 78 -11.08 8.90 -21.75
C MET A 78 -12.37 9.62 -22.16
N ARG A 79 -13.28 9.88 -21.22
CA ARG A 79 -14.54 10.60 -21.48
C ARG A 79 -14.36 12.01 -22.03
N ASN A 80 -13.27 12.70 -21.71
CA ASN A 80 -13.00 14.05 -22.22
C ASN A 80 -12.16 14.07 -23.50
N LYS A 81 -11.63 12.90 -23.90
CA LYS A 81 -10.83 12.75 -25.11
C LYS A 81 -11.70 12.41 -26.32
N TYR A 82 -12.78 11.67 -26.09
CA TYR A 82 -13.84 11.36 -27.05
C TYR A 82 -15.04 12.27 -26.83
#